data_AF-A0A2V6JC74-F1
#
_entry.id   AF-A0A2V6JC74-F1
#
_cell.length_a   1.000
_cell.length_b   1.000
_cell.length_c   1.000
_cell.angle_alpha   90.00
_cell.angle_beta   90.00
_cell.angle_gamma   90.00
#
_symmetry.space_group_name_H-M   'P 1'
#
loop_
_entity.id
_entity.type
_entity.pdbx_description
1 polymer ?
#
loop_
_entity_poly.entity_id
_entity_poly.type
_entity_poly.pdbx_seq_one_letter_code
_entity_poly.pdbx_strand_id
1 'polypeptide(L)' 'MVEKNVNGIVTKSHDVEDLARAIRELVCDSARRERMSRNAREAVVDRSWPNAFSKVLERDK' A
#
# COMPACT_ATOMS: atom_id res chain seq x y z
N MET A 1 -4.07 3.63 -3.00
CA MET A 1 -4.49 2.40 -3.71
C MET A 1 -3.25 1.55 -3.82
N VAL A 2 -3.35 0.24 -3.61
CA VAL A 2 -2.18 -0.65 -3.72
C VAL A 2 -1.92 -0.95 -5.19
N GLU A 3 -0.69 -0.72 -5.63
CA GLU A 3 -0.14 -1.14 -6.91
C GLU A 3 0.77 -2.36 -6.69
N LYS A 4 0.44 -3.46 -7.37
CA LYS A 4 1.06 -4.76 -7.16
C LYS A 4 2.56 -4.69 -7.42
N ASN A 5 3.34 -5.18 -6.45
CA ASN A 5 4.81 -5.20 -6.44
C ASN A 5 5.51 -3.83 -6.42
N VAL A 6 4.77 -2.72 -6.42
CA VAL A 6 5.33 -1.36 -6.33
C VAL A 6 5.25 -0.85 -4.91
N ASN A 7 4.05 -0.81 -4.34
CA ASN A 7 3.78 -0.30 -2.99
C ASN A 7 3.07 -1.32 -2.08
N GLY A 8 2.85 -2.54 -2.58
CA GLY A 8 2.33 -3.66 -1.81
C GLY A 8 2.37 -4.98 -2.59
N ILE A 9 2.05 -6.07 -1.91
CA ILE A 9 1.84 -7.38 -2.53
C ILE A 9 0.34 -7.67 -2.54
N VAL A 10 -0.15 -8.20 -3.67
CA VAL A 10 -1.54 -8.64 -3.80
C VAL A 10 -1.54 -10.16 -3.81
N THR A 11 -2.24 -10.76 -2.85
CA THR A 11 -2.40 -12.21 -2.71
C THR A 11 -3.81 -12.63 -3.11
N LYS A 12 -3.98 -13.90 -3.43
CA LYS A 12 -5.29 -14.51 -3.67
C LYS A 12 -6.08 -14.55 -2.36
N SER A 13 -7.36 -14.25 -2.47
CA SER A 13 -8.28 -14.30 -1.33
C SER A 13 -8.45 -15.74 -0.85
N HIS A 14 -8.42 -15.94 0.47
CA HIS A 14 -8.54 -17.24 1.14
C HIS A 14 -7.47 -18.29 0.76
N ASP A 15 -6.38 -17.90 0.10
CA ASP A 15 -5.24 -18.76 -0.21
C ASP A 15 -4.13 -18.53 0.82
N VAL A 16 -4.10 -19.39 1.84
CA VAL A 16 -3.13 -19.29 2.95
C VAL A 16 -1.70 -19.52 2.47
N GLU A 17 -1.50 -20.40 1.49
CA GLU A 17 -0.17 -20.72 0.99
C GLU A 17 0.42 -19.59 0.14
N ASP A 18 -0.42 -18.94 -0.68
CA ASP A 18 -0.01 -17.73 -1.41
C ASP A 18 0.38 -16.60 -0.44
N LEU A 19 -0.40 -16.39 0.62
CA LEU A 19 -0.08 -15.40 1.65
C LEU A 19 1.23 -15.73 2.38
N ALA A 20 1.38 -16.97 2.86
CA ALA A 20 2.57 -17.39 3.59
C ALA A 20 3.84 -17.31 2.72
N ARG A 21 3.73 -17.69 1.45
CA ARG A 21 4.83 -17.54 0.48
C ARG A 21 5.17 -16.08 0.23
N ALA A 22 4.18 -15.22 0.01
CA ALA A 22 4.40 -13.79 -0.20
C ALA A 22 5.13 -13.13 0.99
N ILE A 23 4.76 -13.49 2.22
CA ILE A 23 5.45 -13.01 3.43
C ILE A 23 6.92 -13.47 3.43
N ARG A 24 7.18 -14.76 3.20
CA ARG A 24 8.55 -15.30 3.17
C ARG A 24 9.40 -14.62 2.10
N GLU A 25 8.91 -14.53 0.87
CA GLU A 25 9.60 -13.86 -0.24
C GLU A 25 9.93 -12.40 0.10
N LEU A 26 8.98 -11.68 0.72
CA LEU A 26 9.18 -10.29 1.10
C LEU A 26 10.21 -10.15 2.23
N VAL A 27 10.13 -10.98 3.27
CA VAL A 27 11.05 -10.95 4.42
C VAL A 27 12.49 -11.23 3.99
N CYS A 28 12.69 -12.20 3.09
CA CYS A 28 14.01 -12.61 2.60
C CYS A 28 14.68 -11.57 1.68
N ASP A 29 13.96 -10.58 1.17
CA ASP A 29 14.51 -9.51 0.32
C ASP A 29 14.33 -8.14 1.01
N SER A 30 15.31 -7.77 1.84
CA SER A 30 15.31 -6.51 2.59
C SER A 30 15.29 -5.29 1.67
N ALA A 31 16.05 -5.33 0.57
CA ALA A 31 16.13 -4.23 -0.38
C ALA A 31 14.78 -3.99 -1.07
N ARG A 32 14.06 -5.04 -1.45
CA ARG A 32 12.69 -4.94 -1.98
C ARG A 32 11.73 -4.40 -0.92
N ARG A 33 11.80 -4.89 0.32
CA ARG A 33 11.00 -4.37 1.43
C ARG A 33 11.16 -2.87 1.64
N GLU A 34 12.40 -2.38 1.65
CA GLU A 34 12.69 -0.97 1.85
C GLU A 34 12.15 -0.10 0.72
N ARG A 35 12.39 -0.50 -0.54
CA ARG A 35 11.85 0.20 -1.72
C ARG A 35 10.32 0.26 -1.68
N MET A 36 9.67 -0.87 -1.45
CA MET A 36 8.21 -0.95 -1.37
C MET A 36 7.66 -0.08 -0.25
N SER A 37 8.33 -0.06 0.92
CA SER A 37 7.92 0.76 2.05
C SER A 37 8.05 2.26 1.79
N ARG A 38 9.03 2.70 1.00
CA ARG A 38 9.13 4.12 0.57
C ARG A 38 8.00 4.48 -0.38
N ASN A 39 7.80 3.69 -1.43
CA ASN A 39 6.74 3.90 -2.40
C ASN A 39 5.34 3.91 -1.75
N ALA A 40 5.12 3.04 -0.76
CA ALA A 40 3.88 3.01 0.01
C ALA A 40 3.63 4.28 0.81
N ARG A 41 4.67 4.87 1.42
CA ARG A 41 4.55 6.14 2.13
C ARG A 41 4.24 7.27 1.16
N GLU A 42 4.99 7.38 0.07
CA GLU A 42 4.78 8.40 -0.97
C GLU A 42 3.36 8.35 -1.54
N ALA A 43 2.83 7.15 -1.80
CA ALA A 43 1.48 6.96 -2.35
C ALA A 43 0.33 7.40 -1.42
N VAL A 44 0.61 7.70 -0.15
CA VAL A 44 -0.38 8.18 0.83
C VAL A 44 -0.11 9.59 1.33
N VAL A 45 1.01 10.23 0.98
CA VAL A 45 1.35 11.61 1.42
C VAL A 45 0.23 12.59 1.08
N ASP A 46 -0.37 12.48 -0.10
CA ASP A 46 -1.45 13.38 -0.53
C ASP A 46 -2.84 13.00 0.04
N ARG A 47 -2.94 11.86 0.74
CA ARG A 47 -4.17 11.39 1.39
C ARG A 47 -4.21 11.84 2.85
N SER A 48 -3.90 13.10 3.10
CA SER A 48 -4.02 13.69 4.42
C SER A 48 -5.50 13.97 4.74
N TRP A 49 -5.88 13.76 5.99
CA TRP A 49 -7.22 14.11 6.49
C TRP A 49 -7.61 15.57 6.17
N PRO A 50 -6.73 16.57 6.34
CA PRO A 50 -7.04 17.95 5.96
C PRO A 50 -7.52 18.09 4.51
N ASN A 51 -6.80 17.50 3.54
CA ASN A 51 -7.15 17.59 2.13
C ASN A 51 -8.44 16.83 1.80
N ALA A 52 -8.69 15.70 2.48
CA ALA A 52 -9.92 14.92 2.32
C ALA A 52 -11.14 15.68 2.84
N PHE A 53 -11.03 16.34 3.99
CA PHE A 53 -12.12 17.14 4.56
C PHE A 53 -12.42 18.40 3.72
N SER A 54 -11.40 19.09 3.19
CA SER A 54 -11.62 20.23 2.30
C SER A 54 -12.48 19.87 1.09
N LYS A 55 -12.20 18.73 0.43
CA LYS A 55 -12.97 18.25 -0.73
C LYS A 55 -14.43 17.90 -0.41
N VAL A 56 -14.71 17.43 0.81
CA VAL A 56 -16.09 17.15 1.24
C VAL A 56 -16.82 18.46 1.49
N LEU A 57 -16.19 19.39 2.20
CA LEU A 57 -16.79 20.68 2.57
C LEU A 57 -16.99 21.63 1.36
N GLU A 58 -16.15 21.53 0.33
CA GLU A 58 -16.34 22.24 -0.95
C GLU A 58 -17.48 21.66 -1.80
N ARG A 59 -17.85 20.40 -1.59
CA ARG A 59 -18.89 19.71 -2.36
C ARG A 59 -20.32 19.98 -1.85
N ASP A 60 -20.44 20.50 -0.63
CA ASP A 60 -21.71 20.84 0.03
C ASP A 60 -22.04 22.35 -0.04
N LYS A 61 -21.33 23.11 -0.87
CA LYS A 61 -21.63 24.51 -1.24
C LYS A 61 -22.24 24.59 -2.63
#